data_AF-A0A9R1DY68-F1
#
_entry.id   AF-A0A9R1DY68-F1
#
_cell.length_a   1.000
_cell.length_b   1.000
_cell.length_c   1.000
_cell.angle_alpha   90.00
_cell.angle_beta   90.00
_cell.angle_gamma   90.00
#
_symmetry.space_group_name_H-M   'P 1'
#
loop_
_entity.id
_entity.type
_entity.pdbx_description
1 polymer ?
#
loop_
_entity_poly.entity_id
_entity_poly.type
_entity_poly.pdbx_seq_one_letter_code
_entity_poly.pdbx_strand_id
1 'polypeptide(L)'
;MEGDHDALVCQFMQVTACISLSDAAQHLASCSWRLDEAVNLYFAGGAASSAPVVPKDEPAVRAPIPARSETIYGPSSSTARRQPRVRPTGWESEHDDAPAPAAEGHPRRRRRGEECTSGGSTTDQAGKKKKKTLAELFRAPVELTYKGRFHDAKAHAAGLSRWLLVNVQASGEFASHQQNRDVWANELVAQAVRERFVLWQVDVDEREDGLDEGGKVSCYYKLAHDMMPHVLVVDPVTGQLMHRMRAATDPNDMIAVADKFAERRPVMPAKATKHRAASSAAPPPRGKQEAPPVGTAASSSSDPSATTATKRVETAAAAVAPPTCEMAPGPGEKLCKLRVRLPDGRALTKQFGAQRGVAALFAFCRSEEERPFRLMRLAAGGSMQQIGDENVSFDDLGLHMSTVFMVLSWS
;
A
#
# COMPACT_ATOMS: atom_id res chain seq x y z
N MET A 1 -0.34 -46.68 -7.66
CA MET A 1 -1.65 -46.02 -7.80
C MET A 1 -1.75 -44.83 -6.87
N GLU A 2 -1.94 -44.97 -5.54
CA GLU A 2 -2.03 -43.79 -4.65
C GLU A 2 -0.81 -42.85 -4.75
N GLY A 3 0.41 -43.38 -4.72
CA GLY A 3 1.62 -42.55 -4.87
C GLY A 3 1.80 -41.87 -6.24
N ASP A 4 1.18 -42.38 -7.31
CA ASP A 4 1.21 -41.73 -8.63
C ASP A 4 0.22 -40.56 -8.67
N HIS A 5 -0.91 -40.70 -7.96
CA HIS A 5 -1.92 -39.67 -7.80
C HIS A 5 -1.41 -38.49 -6.98
N ASP A 6 -0.68 -38.73 -5.89
CA ASP A 6 -0.06 -37.68 -5.08
C ASP A 6 0.95 -36.85 -5.88
N ALA A 7 1.76 -37.51 -6.73
CA ALA A 7 2.71 -36.82 -7.61
C ALA A 7 2.00 -35.90 -8.62
N LEU A 8 0.89 -36.37 -9.21
CA LEU A 8 0.06 -35.56 -10.11
C LEU A 8 -0.60 -34.38 -9.39
N VAL A 9 -1.06 -34.55 -8.15
CA VAL A 9 -1.60 -33.46 -7.31
C VAL A 9 -0.54 -32.40 -7.05
N CYS A 10 0.67 -32.78 -6.65
CA CYS A 10 1.77 -31.82 -6.46
C CYS A 10 2.09 -31.05 -7.75
N GLN A 11 2.15 -31.74 -8.91
CA GLN A 11 2.44 -31.11 -10.19
C GLN A 11 1.31 -30.17 -10.65
N PHE A 12 0.04 -30.55 -10.43
CA PHE A 12 -1.11 -29.70 -10.71
C PHE A 12 -1.10 -28.44 -9.84
N MET A 13 -0.88 -28.57 -8.52
CA MET A 13 -0.76 -27.44 -7.61
C MET A 13 0.41 -26.50 -7.99
N GLN A 14 1.53 -27.05 -8.46
CA GLN A 14 2.67 -26.27 -8.92
C GLN A 14 2.36 -25.42 -10.17
N VAL A 15 1.61 -25.97 -11.14
CA VAL A 15 1.27 -25.27 -12.39
C VAL A 15 0.11 -24.29 -12.20
N THR A 16 -0.86 -24.62 -11.35
CA THR A 16 -2.06 -23.80 -11.11
C THR A 16 -1.92 -22.79 -9.95
N ALA A 17 -0.85 -22.89 -9.16
CA ALA A 17 -0.65 -22.21 -7.89
C ALA A 17 -1.79 -22.47 -6.86
N CYS A 18 -2.52 -23.57 -6.99
CA CYS A 18 -3.57 -23.96 -6.05
C CYS A 18 -2.97 -24.29 -4.66
N ILE A 19 -3.53 -23.70 -3.61
CA ILE A 19 -3.06 -23.85 -2.22
C ILE A 19 -3.74 -25.05 -1.53
N SER A 20 -4.87 -25.52 -2.06
CA SER A 20 -5.71 -26.57 -1.46
C SER A 20 -5.46 -27.93 -2.12
N LEU A 21 -4.93 -28.87 -1.33
CA LEU A 21 -4.66 -30.24 -1.79
C LEU A 21 -5.96 -30.98 -2.15
N SER A 22 -7.04 -30.77 -1.39
CA SER A 22 -8.35 -31.37 -1.65
C SER A 22 -8.94 -30.92 -2.98
N ASP A 23 -8.85 -29.62 -3.28
CA ASP A 23 -9.40 -29.08 -4.53
C ASP A 23 -8.58 -29.54 -5.74
N ALA A 24 -7.25 -29.55 -5.61
CA ALA A 24 -6.35 -30.10 -6.63
C ALA A 24 -6.64 -31.58 -6.95
N ALA A 25 -6.83 -32.42 -5.92
CA ALA A 25 -7.23 -33.81 -6.10
C ALA A 25 -8.62 -33.94 -6.75
N GLN A 26 -9.59 -33.11 -6.37
CA GLN A 26 -10.93 -33.11 -6.95
C GLN A 26 -10.93 -32.67 -8.43
N HIS A 27 -10.13 -31.68 -8.80
CA HIS A 27 -9.95 -31.24 -10.19
C HIS A 27 -9.30 -32.34 -11.05
N LEU A 28 -8.24 -32.99 -10.55
CA LEU A 28 -7.60 -34.11 -11.25
C LEU A 28 -8.53 -35.32 -11.39
N ALA A 29 -9.26 -35.69 -10.34
CA ALA A 29 -10.23 -36.78 -10.39
C ALA A 29 -11.35 -36.50 -11.41
N SER A 30 -11.82 -35.25 -11.49
CA SER A 30 -12.82 -34.81 -12.49
C SER A 30 -12.31 -34.93 -13.94
N CYS A 31 -11.00 -34.81 -14.14
CA CYS A 31 -10.33 -34.96 -15.44
C CYS A 31 -9.69 -36.35 -15.61
N SER A 32 -10.17 -37.37 -14.91
CA SER A 32 -9.67 -38.76 -15.00
C SER A 32 -8.15 -38.88 -14.81
N TRP A 33 -7.59 -38.06 -13.91
CA TRP A 33 -6.17 -37.96 -13.58
C TRP A 33 -5.25 -37.51 -14.74
N ARG A 34 -5.81 -36.86 -15.76
CA ARG A 34 -5.05 -36.31 -16.90
C ARG A 34 -4.66 -34.86 -16.62
N LEU A 35 -3.39 -34.65 -16.29
CA LEU A 35 -2.84 -33.36 -15.85
C LEU A 35 -3.13 -32.22 -16.84
N ASP A 36 -2.86 -32.43 -18.14
CA ASP A 36 -3.01 -31.40 -19.16
C ASP A 36 -4.47 -30.94 -19.32
N GLU A 37 -5.43 -31.86 -19.23
CA GLU A 37 -6.86 -31.54 -19.31
C GLU A 37 -7.32 -30.81 -18.05
N ALA A 38 -6.85 -31.21 -16.87
CA ALA A 38 -7.13 -30.51 -15.61
C ALA A 38 -6.56 -29.08 -15.60
N VAL A 39 -5.31 -28.90 -16.02
CA VAL A 39 -4.65 -27.59 -16.08
C VAL A 39 -5.36 -26.66 -17.08
N ASN A 40 -5.67 -27.17 -18.29
CA ASN A 40 -6.39 -26.39 -19.29
C ASN A 40 -7.80 -26.01 -18.80
N LEU A 41 -8.52 -26.91 -18.11
CA LEU A 41 -9.84 -26.62 -17.56
C LEU A 41 -9.79 -25.62 -16.40
N TYR A 42 -8.75 -25.68 -15.56
CA TYR A 42 -8.50 -24.71 -14.49
C TYR A 42 -8.29 -23.29 -15.04
N PHE A 43 -7.46 -23.14 -16.07
CA PHE A 43 -7.22 -21.82 -16.69
C PHE A 43 -8.37 -21.35 -17.60
N ALA A 44 -9.08 -22.26 -18.27
CA ALA A 44 -10.22 -21.91 -19.11
C ALA A 44 -11.48 -21.52 -18.30
N GLY A 45 -11.63 -22.02 -17.06
CA GLY A 45 -12.74 -21.66 -16.17
C GLY A 45 -12.64 -20.26 -15.57
N GLY A 46 -11.45 -19.66 -15.57
CA GLY A 46 -11.14 -18.44 -14.83
C GLY A 46 -11.07 -18.67 -13.32
N ALA A 47 -10.26 -17.88 -12.61
CA ALA A 47 -10.07 -18.01 -11.17
C ALA A 47 -11.30 -17.51 -10.37
N ALA A 48 -12.37 -18.31 -10.37
CA ALA A 48 -13.58 -18.06 -9.60
C ALA A 48 -13.41 -18.51 -8.15
N SER A 49 -13.12 -17.54 -7.27
CA SER A 49 -13.23 -17.56 -5.80
C SER A 49 -13.45 -18.92 -5.11
N SER A 50 -12.43 -19.40 -4.42
CA SER A 50 -12.58 -20.36 -3.32
C SER A 50 -13.29 -19.68 -2.13
N ALA A 51 -14.62 -19.63 -2.19
CA ALA A 51 -15.45 -19.27 -1.04
C ALA A 51 -15.40 -20.41 0.01
N PRO A 52 -15.49 -20.10 1.32
CA PRO A 52 -15.35 -21.12 2.36
C PRO A 52 -16.49 -22.14 2.35
N VAL A 53 -16.14 -23.42 2.31
CA VAL A 53 -17.09 -24.54 2.38
C VAL A 53 -17.59 -24.72 3.81
N VAL A 54 -18.87 -24.44 4.02
CA VAL A 54 -19.61 -24.80 5.24
C VAL A 54 -19.91 -26.31 5.23
N PRO A 55 -19.91 -27.02 6.38
CA PRO A 55 -20.22 -28.45 6.41
C PRO A 55 -21.60 -28.76 5.81
N LYS A 56 -21.68 -29.80 4.97
CA LYS A 56 -22.95 -30.32 4.44
C LYS A 56 -23.70 -31.09 5.52
N ASP A 57 -24.82 -30.53 5.96
CA ASP A 57 -26.03 -31.32 6.18
C ASP A 57 -26.92 -31.17 4.94
N GLU A 58 -27.43 -32.28 4.40
CA GLU A 58 -28.36 -32.25 3.26
C GLU A 58 -29.76 -31.79 3.68
N PRO A 59 -30.37 -30.91 2.88
CA PRO A 59 -31.78 -31.14 2.55
C PRO A 59 -32.06 -31.07 1.04
N ALA A 60 -33.06 -31.86 0.64
CA ALA A 60 -33.49 -32.15 -0.73
C ALA A 60 -33.45 -30.99 -1.75
N VAL A 61 -33.04 -31.35 -2.97
CA VAL A 61 -32.96 -30.51 -4.18
C VAL A 61 -34.18 -29.59 -4.32
N ARG A 62 -33.98 -28.30 -4.09
CA ARG A 62 -35.00 -27.27 -4.34
C ARG A 62 -35.02 -26.94 -5.83
N ALA A 63 -36.16 -27.17 -6.48
CA ALA A 63 -36.31 -26.97 -7.93
C ALA A 63 -35.94 -25.54 -8.39
N PRO A 64 -35.43 -25.36 -9.62
CA PRO A 64 -35.11 -24.05 -10.17
C PRO A 64 -36.33 -23.10 -10.13
N ILE A 65 -36.11 -21.87 -9.67
CA ILE A 65 -37.15 -20.85 -9.64
C ILE A 65 -37.45 -20.44 -11.10
N PRO A 66 -38.70 -20.57 -11.59
CA PRO A 66 -39.04 -20.21 -12.96
C PRO A 66 -38.87 -18.70 -13.18
N ALA A 67 -38.26 -18.33 -14.30
CA ALA A 67 -38.07 -16.94 -14.67
C ALA A 67 -39.44 -16.27 -14.92
N ARG A 68 -39.73 -15.19 -14.19
CA ARG A 68 -40.88 -14.31 -14.43
C ARG A 68 -40.40 -12.95 -14.93
N SER A 69 -40.96 -12.51 -16.05
CA SER A 69 -40.78 -11.15 -16.58
C SER A 69 -41.96 -10.29 -16.15
N GLU A 70 -41.78 -9.48 -15.11
CA GLU A 70 -42.75 -8.45 -14.70
C GLU A 70 -42.36 -7.10 -15.33
N THR A 71 -43.23 -6.56 -16.19
CA THR A 71 -42.98 -5.29 -16.88
C THR A 71 -43.31 -4.14 -15.93
N ILE A 72 -42.29 -3.38 -15.53
CA ILE A 72 -42.39 -2.35 -14.46
C ILE A 72 -43.15 -1.08 -14.91
N TYR A 73 -43.42 -0.90 -16.21
CA TYR A 73 -44.15 0.25 -16.74
C TYR A 73 -45.38 -0.17 -17.57
N GLY A 74 -46.55 0.15 -17.04
CA GLY A 74 -47.84 0.11 -17.73
C GLY A 74 -48.85 0.96 -16.95
N PRO A 75 -49.67 1.81 -17.59
CA PRO A 75 -50.57 2.72 -16.89
C PRO A 75 -51.71 1.95 -16.20
N SER A 76 -51.97 2.30 -14.94
CA SER A 76 -53.07 1.71 -14.18
C SER A 76 -54.42 2.30 -14.60
N SER A 77 -55.13 1.60 -15.48
CA SER A 77 -56.60 1.64 -15.54
C SER A 77 -57.14 0.34 -16.15
N SER A 78 -57.98 -0.36 -15.39
CA SER A 78 -58.60 -1.63 -15.74
C SER A 78 -59.72 -1.50 -16.79
N THR A 79 -59.83 -2.43 -17.75
CA THR A 79 -61.11 -3.12 -18.08
C THR A 79 -60.98 -4.24 -19.14
N ALA A 80 -61.87 -5.24 -19.02
CA ALA A 80 -62.44 -6.07 -20.09
C ALA A 80 -61.56 -6.91 -21.05
N ARG A 81 -61.33 -8.17 -20.66
CA ARG A 81 -61.79 -9.39 -21.37
C ARG A 81 -61.90 -9.34 -22.93
N ARG A 82 -60.90 -9.85 -23.66
CA ARG A 82 -61.07 -10.78 -24.81
C ARG A 82 -59.76 -11.37 -25.36
N GLN A 83 -59.82 -12.63 -25.75
CA GLN A 83 -58.93 -13.39 -26.64
C GLN A 83 -59.85 -14.13 -27.65
N PRO A 84 -59.39 -14.69 -28.77
CA PRO A 84 -58.12 -14.51 -29.50
C PRO A 84 -58.34 -14.19 -31.01
N ARG A 85 -57.25 -14.00 -31.78
CA ARG A 85 -57.14 -14.53 -33.16
C ARG A 85 -55.68 -14.62 -33.61
N VAL A 86 -55.43 -15.36 -34.70
CA VAL A 86 -54.20 -16.12 -34.95
C VAL A 86 -53.75 -15.98 -36.42
N ARG A 87 -52.43 -15.75 -36.65
CA ARG A 87 -51.63 -15.97 -37.91
C ARG A 87 -51.93 -15.06 -39.14
N PRO A 88 -51.08 -15.06 -40.21
CA PRO A 88 -49.59 -15.07 -40.26
C PRO A 88 -48.99 -14.19 -41.42
N THR A 89 -47.67 -14.34 -41.71
CA THR A 89 -46.92 -13.96 -42.97
C THR A 89 -46.79 -12.46 -43.31
N GLY A 90 -45.76 -11.96 -44.02
CA GLY A 90 -44.48 -12.52 -44.50
C GLY A 90 -44.03 -11.90 -45.85
N TRP A 91 -42.75 -11.46 -45.99
CA TRP A 91 -42.11 -10.87 -47.21
C TRP A 91 -42.70 -9.48 -47.64
N GLU A 92 -42.07 -8.53 -48.35
CA GLU A 92 -40.78 -8.30 -49.07
C GLU A 92 -40.49 -6.76 -49.05
N SER A 93 -39.25 -6.26 -48.93
CA SER A 93 -38.34 -5.68 -49.96
C SER A 93 -38.67 -4.30 -50.60
N GLU A 94 -37.60 -3.48 -50.80
CA GLU A 94 -37.44 -2.35 -51.78
C GLU A 94 -38.28 -1.05 -51.61
N HIS A 95 -37.87 0.16 -52.05
CA HIS A 95 -36.56 0.83 -52.23
C HIS A 95 -36.81 2.38 -52.30
N ASP A 96 -35.75 3.21 -52.26
CA ASP A 96 -35.61 4.68 -52.55
C ASP A 96 -36.82 5.67 -52.62
N ASP A 97 -36.65 6.88 -52.03
CA ASP A 97 -36.35 8.11 -52.81
C ASP A 97 -36.21 9.39 -51.92
N ALA A 98 -35.36 10.33 -52.36
CA ALA A 98 -35.18 11.70 -51.83
C ALA A 98 -35.69 12.73 -52.89
N PRO A 99 -35.75 14.08 -52.73
CA PRO A 99 -34.90 14.98 -51.90
C PRO A 99 -35.60 16.21 -51.24
N ALA A 100 -34.78 17.14 -50.71
CA ALA A 100 -35.13 18.42 -50.03
C ALA A 100 -35.23 19.63 -51.04
N PRO A 101 -35.16 20.96 -50.71
CA PRO A 101 -34.94 21.68 -49.43
C PRO A 101 -35.70 23.06 -49.23
N ALA A 102 -35.17 23.92 -48.34
CA ALA A 102 -35.42 25.38 -48.08
C ALA A 102 -36.52 25.75 -47.04
N ALA A 103 -36.44 26.83 -46.25
CA ALA A 103 -35.52 27.99 -46.22
C ALA A 103 -35.23 28.57 -44.80
N GLU A 104 -34.43 29.64 -44.75
CA GLU A 104 -33.76 30.34 -43.63
C GLU A 104 -34.60 30.86 -42.42
N GLY A 105 -33.90 31.22 -41.32
CA GLY A 105 -34.43 32.17 -40.31
C GLY A 105 -33.79 32.14 -38.90
N HIS A 106 -32.65 32.80 -38.68
CA HIS A 106 -32.12 33.14 -37.34
C HIS A 106 -32.50 34.60 -36.96
N PRO A 107 -32.64 35.02 -35.68
CA PRO A 107 -31.51 35.02 -34.75
C PRO A 107 -31.79 34.87 -33.22
N ARG A 108 -30.68 34.87 -32.48
CA ARG A 108 -30.46 34.65 -31.03
C ARG A 108 -31.23 35.58 -30.06
N ARG A 109 -31.59 35.07 -28.88
CA ARG A 109 -31.62 35.88 -27.62
C ARG A 109 -31.36 35.06 -26.35
N ARG A 110 -30.50 35.57 -25.44
CA ARG A 110 -30.25 35.05 -24.08
C ARG A 110 -31.20 35.70 -23.06
N ARG A 111 -31.64 34.93 -22.05
CA ARG A 111 -32.10 35.31 -20.67
C ARG A 111 -32.25 33.98 -19.91
N ARG A 112 -31.53 33.67 -18.82
CA ARG A 112 -31.51 34.22 -17.45
C ARG A 112 -32.92 34.41 -16.85
N GLY A 113 -33.19 33.64 -15.80
CA GLY A 113 -34.35 33.74 -14.92
C GLY A 113 -34.12 32.89 -13.66
N GLU A 114 -33.72 33.54 -12.57
CA GLU A 114 -34.06 33.05 -11.23
C GLU A 114 -35.54 33.35 -10.97
N GLU A 115 -36.23 32.57 -10.13
CA GLU A 115 -36.75 33.01 -8.81
C GLU A 115 -37.57 31.89 -8.14
N CYS A 116 -37.67 31.95 -6.81
CA CYS A 116 -38.28 30.96 -5.94
C CYS A 116 -39.82 31.06 -5.89
N THR A 117 -40.49 29.95 -5.57
CA THR A 117 -41.81 29.98 -4.92
C THR A 117 -41.83 29.07 -3.70
N SER A 118 -42.52 29.53 -2.65
CA SER A 118 -42.47 29.02 -1.28
C SER A 118 -43.66 28.13 -0.92
N GLY A 119 -43.42 27.22 0.04
CA GLY A 119 -44.42 26.89 1.08
C GLY A 119 -45.26 25.64 0.86
N GLY A 120 -45.17 24.69 1.80
CA GLY A 120 -46.02 23.49 1.84
C GLY A 120 -45.40 22.34 2.64
N SER A 121 -45.37 22.46 3.97
CA SER A 121 -44.87 21.42 4.87
C SER A 121 -46.01 20.71 5.59
N THR A 122 -46.02 19.37 5.59
CA THR A 122 -46.32 18.56 6.80
C THR A 122 -45.80 17.12 6.64
N THR A 123 -45.08 16.67 7.68
CA THR A 123 -45.04 15.29 8.22
C THR A 123 -44.84 14.11 7.26
N ASP A 124 -43.59 13.64 7.12
CA ASP A 124 -43.17 12.30 7.62
C ASP A 124 -41.69 12.00 7.29
N GLN A 125 -40.78 12.69 7.98
CA GLN A 125 -39.35 12.34 7.97
C GLN A 125 -39.01 11.31 9.06
N ALA A 126 -39.67 10.15 8.99
CA ALA A 126 -39.12 8.95 9.61
C ALA A 126 -37.88 8.54 8.81
N GLY A 127 -36.69 8.69 9.40
CA GLY A 127 -35.41 8.57 8.71
C GLY A 127 -35.23 7.23 8.00
N LYS A 128 -35.50 7.20 6.69
CA LYS A 128 -35.09 6.10 5.80
C LYS A 128 -33.56 6.13 5.70
N LYS A 129 -32.89 5.48 6.66
CA LYS A 129 -31.50 5.04 6.51
C LYS A 129 -31.45 4.23 5.21
N LYS A 130 -30.95 4.85 4.14
CA LYS A 130 -30.70 4.16 2.87
C LYS A 130 -29.82 2.96 3.22
N LYS A 131 -30.28 1.75 2.90
CA LYS A 131 -29.48 0.55 3.16
C LYS A 131 -28.20 0.70 2.36
N LYS A 132 -27.06 0.86 3.04
CA LYS A 132 -25.76 1.00 2.38
C LYS A 132 -25.60 -0.19 1.43
N THR A 133 -25.42 0.09 0.15
CA THR A 133 -25.21 -1.00 -0.82
C THR A 133 -23.87 -1.67 -0.56
N LEU A 134 -23.69 -2.93 -0.94
CA LEU A 134 -22.41 -3.63 -0.66
C LEU A 134 -21.22 -2.89 -1.30
N ALA A 135 -21.40 -2.33 -2.51
CA ALA A 135 -20.42 -1.48 -3.18
C ALA A 135 -20.11 -0.15 -2.43
N GLU A 136 -21.03 0.35 -1.61
CA GLU A 136 -20.86 1.57 -0.81
C GLU A 136 -19.96 1.33 0.42
N LEU A 137 -19.82 0.08 0.87
CA LEU A 137 -18.96 -0.30 2.01
C LEU A 137 -17.47 -0.32 1.63
N PHE A 138 -17.14 -0.61 0.37
CA PHE A 138 -15.76 -0.70 -0.13
C PHE A 138 -15.30 0.57 -0.88
N ARG A 139 -16.19 1.55 -1.03
CA ARG A 139 -15.90 2.80 -1.75
C ARG A 139 -14.87 3.64 -1.00
N ALA A 140 -13.96 4.26 -1.75
CA ALA A 140 -13.03 5.27 -1.24
C ALA A 140 -13.76 6.35 -0.39
N PRO A 141 -13.14 6.82 0.72
CA PRO A 141 -13.73 7.77 1.66
C PRO A 141 -13.80 9.19 1.07
N VAL A 142 -14.78 9.43 0.19
CA VAL A 142 -14.87 10.65 -0.64
C VAL A 142 -14.92 11.94 0.19
N GLU A 143 -15.53 11.90 1.39
CA GLU A 143 -15.65 13.04 2.31
C GLU A 143 -14.38 13.30 3.14
N LEU A 144 -13.51 12.30 3.31
CA LEU A 144 -12.25 12.43 4.03
C LEU A 144 -11.10 12.90 3.11
N THR A 145 -11.22 12.61 1.82
CA THR A 145 -10.17 12.77 0.81
C THR A 145 -10.19 14.15 0.15
N TYR A 146 -9.07 14.86 0.20
CA TYR A 146 -8.83 16.08 -0.56
C TYR A 146 -8.86 15.83 -2.07
N LYS A 147 -9.56 16.70 -2.80
CA LYS A 147 -9.67 16.65 -4.26
C LYS A 147 -8.69 17.63 -4.91
N GLY A 148 -7.85 17.12 -5.81
CA GLY A 148 -6.80 17.86 -6.49
C GLY A 148 -5.57 16.98 -6.74
N ARG A 149 -4.53 17.54 -7.36
CA ARG A 149 -3.30 16.80 -7.67
C ARG A 149 -2.36 16.76 -6.47
N PHE A 150 -1.31 15.93 -6.54
CA PHE A 150 -0.38 15.74 -5.41
C PHE A 150 0.30 17.05 -4.94
N HIS A 151 0.60 17.96 -5.88
CA HIS A 151 1.16 19.27 -5.55
C HIS A 151 0.18 20.15 -4.78
N ASP A 152 -1.08 20.18 -5.20
CA ASP A 152 -2.14 21.00 -4.58
C ASP A 152 -2.45 20.50 -3.17
N ALA A 153 -2.49 19.17 -3.00
CA ALA A 153 -2.65 18.53 -1.70
C ALA A 153 -1.53 18.90 -0.72
N LYS A 154 -0.27 18.93 -1.17
CA LYS A 154 0.86 19.46 -0.38
C LYS A 154 0.68 20.93 -0.02
N ALA A 155 0.36 21.78 -0.99
CA ALA A 155 0.18 23.22 -0.74
C ALA A 155 -0.95 23.50 0.27
N HIS A 156 -2.07 22.77 0.15
CA HIS A 156 -3.20 22.84 1.07
C HIS A 156 -2.84 22.35 2.48
N ALA A 157 -2.19 21.20 2.59
CA ALA A 157 -1.72 20.64 3.87
C ALA A 157 -0.71 21.57 4.58
N ALA A 158 0.24 22.14 3.83
CA ALA A 158 1.17 23.15 4.33
C ALA A 158 0.41 24.39 4.82
N GLY A 159 -0.53 24.93 4.03
CA GLY A 159 -1.35 26.08 4.42
C GLY A 159 -2.13 25.88 5.73
N LEU A 160 -2.64 24.66 5.96
CA LEU A 160 -3.32 24.28 7.20
C LEU A 160 -2.38 23.90 8.36
N SER A 161 -1.06 23.88 8.14
CA SER A 161 -0.06 23.36 9.11
C SER A 161 -0.35 21.92 9.57
N ARG A 162 -0.83 21.08 8.64
CA ARG A 162 -1.24 19.67 8.86
C ARG A 162 -0.38 18.74 8.03
N TRP A 163 -0.14 17.53 8.53
CA TRP A 163 0.62 16.52 7.78
C TRP A 163 -0.14 16.10 6.51
N LEU A 164 0.58 15.68 5.46
CA LEU A 164 -0.06 15.07 4.30
C LEU A 164 -0.08 13.55 4.50
N LEU A 165 -1.25 12.94 4.47
CA LEU A 165 -1.44 11.50 4.48
C LEU A 165 -1.71 11.06 3.04
N VAL A 166 -0.78 10.34 2.43
CA VAL A 166 -0.88 9.85 1.06
C VAL A 166 -1.32 8.39 1.10
N ASN A 167 -2.47 8.08 0.53
CA ASN A 167 -2.99 6.72 0.37
C ASN A 167 -2.93 6.33 -1.12
N VAL A 168 -2.00 5.46 -1.50
CA VAL A 168 -1.90 4.92 -2.86
C VAL A 168 -2.58 3.56 -2.88
N GLN A 169 -3.61 3.42 -3.71
CA GLN A 169 -4.39 2.19 -3.87
C GLN A 169 -4.27 1.66 -5.30
N ALA A 170 -4.75 0.44 -5.54
CA ALA A 170 -4.94 -0.12 -6.88
C ALA A 170 -6.32 -0.77 -6.95
N SER A 171 -7.09 -0.45 -7.99
CA SER A 171 -8.47 -0.93 -8.14
C SER A 171 -8.57 -2.46 -8.26
N GLY A 172 -7.52 -3.12 -8.77
CA GLY A 172 -7.43 -4.59 -8.84
C GLY A 172 -7.08 -5.28 -7.52
N GLU A 173 -6.64 -4.56 -6.48
CA GLU A 173 -6.14 -5.15 -5.24
C GLU A 173 -7.21 -5.17 -4.14
N PHE A 174 -7.56 -6.37 -3.64
CA PHE A 174 -8.57 -6.56 -2.61
C PHE A 174 -8.20 -5.86 -1.28
N ALA A 175 -6.92 -5.84 -0.92
CA ALA A 175 -6.46 -5.14 0.29
C ALA A 175 -6.79 -3.63 0.27
N SER A 176 -6.79 -2.99 -0.91
CA SER A 176 -7.20 -1.58 -1.07
C SER A 176 -8.67 -1.39 -0.71
N HIS A 177 -9.55 -2.27 -1.21
CA HIS A 177 -10.98 -2.25 -0.90
C HIS A 177 -11.25 -2.58 0.56
N GLN A 178 -10.54 -3.56 1.13
CA GLN A 178 -10.65 -3.90 2.53
C GLN A 178 -10.29 -2.73 3.45
N GLN A 179 -9.21 -2.00 3.13
CA GLN A 179 -8.81 -0.80 3.88
C GLN A 179 -9.88 0.31 3.84
N ASN A 180 -10.57 0.49 2.71
CA ASN A 180 -11.71 1.42 2.62
C ASN A 180 -12.83 1.07 3.61
N ARG A 181 -13.16 -0.23 3.73
CA ARG A 181 -14.21 -0.72 4.62
C ARG A 181 -13.80 -0.73 6.10
N ASP A 182 -12.61 -1.22 6.40
CA ASP A 182 -12.21 -1.56 7.77
C ASP A 182 -11.51 -0.37 8.47
N VAL A 183 -10.75 0.45 7.73
CA VAL A 183 -10.00 1.60 8.27
C VAL A 183 -10.69 2.93 7.97
N TRP A 184 -10.90 3.26 6.69
CA TRP A 184 -11.31 4.61 6.31
C TRP A 184 -12.78 4.92 6.60
N ALA A 185 -13.64 3.89 6.68
CA ALA A 185 -15.04 4.03 7.11
C ALA A 185 -15.22 4.06 8.65
N ASN A 186 -14.15 3.90 9.43
CA ASN A 186 -14.19 4.00 10.89
C ASN A 186 -14.18 5.49 11.31
N GLU A 187 -15.23 5.96 11.99
CA GLU A 187 -15.36 7.38 12.36
C GLU A 187 -14.29 7.88 13.34
N LEU A 188 -13.71 7.02 14.18
CA LEU A 188 -12.61 7.41 15.08
C LEU A 188 -11.34 7.70 14.27
N VAL A 189 -11.01 6.83 13.30
CA VAL A 189 -9.93 7.05 12.34
C VAL A 189 -10.20 8.30 11.52
N ALA A 190 -11.41 8.44 10.97
CA ALA A 190 -11.80 9.58 10.18
C ALA A 190 -11.70 10.88 10.99
N GLN A 191 -12.07 10.91 12.28
CA GLN A 191 -11.87 12.07 13.14
C GLN A 191 -10.38 12.38 13.37
N ALA A 192 -9.56 11.40 13.76
CA ALA A 192 -8.13 11.60 13.99
C ALA A 192 -7.41 12.15 12.72
N VAL A 193 -7.77 11.62 11.55
CA VAL A 193 -7.33 12.13 10.25
C VAL A 193 -7.86 13.55 10.00
N ARG A 194 -9.17 13.80 10.18
CA ARG A 194 -9.81 15.13 10.02
C ARG A 194 -9.26 16.21 10.95
N GLU A 195 -8.56 15.88 12.04
CA GLU A 195 -7.91 16.86 12.91
C GLU A 195 -6.47 17.17 12.49
N ARG A 196 -5.65 16.16 12.15
CA ARG A 196 -4.19 16.32 11.99
C ARG A 196 -3.65 16.18 10.56
N PHE A 197 -4.37 15.56 9.64
CA PHE A 197 -3.87 15.18 8.33
C PHE A 197 -4.76 15.66 7.19
N VAL A 198 -4.19 16.10 6.08
CA VAL A 198 -4.92 16.13 4.81
C VAL A 198 -4.74 14.76 4.17
N LEU A 199 -5.82 13.97 4.05
CA LEU A 199 -5.79 12.73 3.28
C LEU A 199 -5.85 13.05 1.79
N TRP A 200 -4.87 12.61 1.03
CA TRP A 200 -4.92 12.57 -0.43
C TRP A 200 -4.81 11.11 -0.87
N GLN A 201 -5.79 10.66 -1.65
CA GLN A 201 -5.87 9.29 -2.14
C GLN A 201 -5.81 9.30 -3.66
N VAL A 202 -5.04 8.37 -4.21
CA VAL A 202 -4.84 8.17 -5.64
C VAL A 202 -4.86 6.67 -5.94
N ASP A 203 -5.46 6.31 -7.07
CA ASP A 203 -5.32 4.97 -7.65
C ASP A 203 -4.09 4.95 -8.58
N VAL A 204 -3.29 3.88 -8.52
CA VAL A 204 -2.06 3.75 -9.31
C VAL A 204 -2.32 3.43 -10.78
N ASP A 205 -3.51 2.89 -11.10
CA ASP A 205 -3.93 2.52 -12.46
C ASP A 205 -4.70 3.66 -13.15
N GLU A 206 -5.29 4.58 -12.37
CA GLU A 206 -6.07 5.71 -12.87
C GLU A 206 -5.19 6.82 -13.49
N ARG A 207 -5.65 7.38 -14.62
CA ARG A 207 -4.95 8.47 -15.33
C ARG A 207 -5.91 9.62 -15.63
N GLU A 208 -5.83 10.66 -14.79
CA GLU A 208 -6.59 11.90 -14.97
C GLU A 208 -5.85 12.84 -15.92
N ASP A 209 -6.52 13.40 -16.94
CA ASP A 209 -5.93 14.26 -17.99
C ASP A 209 -4.71 13.65 -18.72
N GLY A 210 -4.55 12.33 -18.70
CA GLY A 210 -3.36 11.64 -19.21
C GLY A 210 -2.12 11.76 -18.30
N LEU A 211 -2.25 12.36 -17.11
CA LEU A 211 -1.21 12.41 -16.09
C LEU A 211 -1.31 11.19 -15.18
N ASP A 212 -0.18 10.50 -15.04
CA ASP A 212 0.01 9.40 -14.09
C ASP A 212 0.52 9.96 -12.75
N GLU A 213 -0.37 10.45 -11.88
CA GLU A 213 0.02 10.95 -10.55
C GLU A 213 0.36 9.80 -9.59
N GLY A 214 -0.37 8.69 -9.65
CA GLY A 214 -0.15 7.51 -8.80
C GLY A 214 1.19 6.84 -9.04
N GLY A 215 1.58 6.65 -10.31
CA GLY A 215 2.89 6.14 -10.73
C GLY A 215 4.04 7.09 -10.41
N LYS A 216 3.87 8.41 -10.57
CA LYS A 216 4.88 9.42 -10.14
C LYS A 216 5.17 9.33 -8.64
N VAL A 217 4.13 9.31 -7.81
CA VAL A 217 4.25 9.21 -6.35
C VAL A 217 4.85 7.86 -5.97
N SER A 218 4.43 6.78 -6.64
CA SER A 218 4.99 5.44 -6.45
C SER A 218 6.48 5.37 -6.77
N CYS A 219 6.92 5.96 -7.88
CA CYS A 219 8.33 6.04 -8.25
C CYS A 219 9.13 6.87 -7.24
N TYR A 220 8.64 8.06 -6.88
CA TYR A 220 9.33 8.99 -5.98
C TYR A 220 9.58 8.40 -4.58
N TYR A 221 8.57 7.77 -3.97
CA TYR A 221 8.68 7.15 -2.65
C TYR A 221 9.14 5.68 -2.68
N LYS A 222 9.45 5.13 -3.87
CA LYS A 222 9.87 3.74 -4.07
C LYS A 222 8.83 2.78 -3.45
N LEU A 223 7.60 2.88 -3.95
CA LEU A 223 6.51 2.00 -3.61
C LEU A 223 6.61 0.70 -4.41
N ALA A 224 6.21 -0.40 -3.78
CA ALA A 224 6.28 -1.73 -4.36
C ALA A 224 4.92 -2.02 -5.02
N HIS A 225 4.89 -2.15 -6.36
CA HIS A 225 3.65 -2.29 -7.12
C HIS A 225 2.94 -3.62 -6.87
N ASP A 226 3.68 -4.65 -6.45
CA ASP A 226 3.19 -5.98 -6.06
C ASP A 226 2.55 -6.02 -4.66
N MET A 227 2.54 -4.90 -3.94
CA MET A 227 2.01 -4.79 -2.58
C MET A 227 1.22 -3.49 -2.43
N MET A 228 -0.08 -3.50 -2.73
CA MET A 228 -0.98 -2.36 -2.47
C MET A 228 -1.93 -2.67 -1.30
N PRO A 229 -2.44 -1.68 -0.56
CA PRO A 229 -2.18 -0.23 -0.67
C PRO A 229 -0.93 0.22 0.11
N HIS A 230 -0.44 1.44 -0.16
CA HIS A 230 0.57 2.13 0.68
C HIS A 230 -0.01 3.37 1.34
N VAL A 231 0.14 3.48 2.66
CA VAL A 231 -0.18 4.70 3.42
C VAL A 231 1.10 5.36 3.93
N LEU A 232 1.29 6.63 3.58
CA LEU A 232 2.50 7.41 3.84
C LEU A 232 2.15 8.69 4.59
N VAL A 233 2.90 9.01 5.66
CA VAL A 233 2.91 10.35 6.25
C VAL A 233 4.04 11.14 5.63
N VAL A 234 3.69 12.24 4.97
CA VAL A 234 4.60 13.12 4.24
C VAL A 234 4.59 14.51 4.89
N ASP A 235 5.76 15.11 5.03
CA ASP A 235 5.87 16.54 5.33
C ASP A 235 5.43 17.33 4.08
N PRO A 236 4.33 18.09 4.11
CA PRO A 236 3.83 18.82 2.95
C PRO A 236 4.78 19.93 2.46
N VAL A 237 5.67 20.42 3.33
CA VAL A 237 6.58 21.52 3.01
C VAL A 237 7.83 20.99 2.30
N THR A 238 8.50 20.00 2.90
CA THR A 238 9.75 19.44 2.35
C THR A 238 9.50 18.34 1.32
N GLY A 239 8.33 17.69 1.34
CA GLY A 239 8.08 16.46 0.57
C GLY A 239 8.84 15.24 1.12
N GLN A 240 9.35 15.31 2.35
CA GLN A 240 10.03 14.18 2.98
C GLN A 240 9.02 13.14 3.49
N LEU A 241 9.34 11.86 3.29
CA LEU A 241 8.63 10.74 3.90
C LEU A 241 8.96 10.67 5.39
N MET A 242 7.98 10.95 6.24
CA MET A 242 8.12 10.98 7.70
C MET A 242 7.78 9.62 8.35
N HIS A 243 6.81 8.91 7.76
CA HIS A 243 6.44 7.57 8.17
C HIS A 243 5.78 6.81 7.01
N ARG A 244 5.90 5.48 7.02
CA ARG A 244 5.27 4.56 6.07
C ARG A 244 4.64 3.44 6.89
N MET A 245 3.34 3.26 6.73
CA MET A 245 2.60 2.24 7.47
C MET A 245 2.88 0.85 6.89
N ARG A 246 2.71 -0.19 7.72
CA ARG A 246 2.86 -1.58 7.28
C ARG A 246 1.63 -1.98 6.45
N ALA A 247 1.79 -2.97 5.56
CA ALA A 247 0.81 -3.30 4.52
C ALA A 247 -0.60 -3.68 5.04
N ALA A 248 -0.68 -4.28 6.24
CA ALA A 248 -1.94 -4.50 6.95
C ALA A 248 -2.19 -3.33 7.91
N THR A 249 -2.58 -2.16 7.38
CA THR A 249 -3.01 -1.04 8.22
C THR A 249 -4.34 -1.38 8.89
N ASP A 250 -4.36 -1.42 10.22
CA ASP A 250 -5.60 -1.53 11.00
C ASP A 250 -6.03 -0.15 11.59
N PRO A 251 -7.26 -0.02 12.12
CA PRO A 251 -7.75 1.24 12.68
C PRO A 251 -6.96 1.75 13.88
N ASN A 252 -6.46 0.86 14.74
CA ASN A 252 -5.72 1.21 15.95
C ASN A 252 -4.30 1.67 15.58
N ASP A 253 -3.66 1.01 14.61
CA ASP A 253 -2.38 1.44 14.02
C ASP A 253 -2.49 2.85 13.43
N MET A 254 -3.58 3.16 12.71
CA MET A 254 -3.81 4.50 12.16
C MET A 254 -4.04 5.54 13.26
N ILE A 255 -4.72 5.21 14.35
CA ILE A 255 -4.88 6.09 15.52
C ILE A 255 -3.54 6.31 16.22
N ALA A 256 -2.76 5.26 16.48
CA ALA A 256 -1.44 5.36 17.11
C ALA A 256 -0.44 6.18 16.26
N VAL A 257 -0.50 6.06 14.93
CA VAL A 257 0.23 6.95 14.02
C VAL A 257 -0.29 8.38 14.10
N ALA A 258 -1.60 8.61 14.20
CA ALA A 258 -2.14 9.95 14.35
C ALA A 258 -1.67 10.63 15.64
N ASP A 259 -1.66 9.90 16.77
CA ASP A 259 -1.17 10.39 18.07
C ASP A 259 0.33 10.70 18.04
N LYS A 260 1.15 9.83 17.42
CA LYS A 260 2.60 10.08 17.22
C LYS A 260 2.89 11.39 16.47
N PHE A 261 1.99 11.79 15.58
CA PHE A 261 2.08 13.04 14.82
C PHE A 261 1.20 14.17 15.41
N ALA A 262 0.57 13.96 16.56
CA ALA A 262 -0.31 14.94 17.20
C ALA A 262 0.46 16.10 17.84
N GLU A 263 1.66 15.83 18.38
CA GLU A 263 2.55 16.80 19.05
C GLU A 263 3.43 17.58 18.06
N ARG A 264 3.78 16.97 16.93
CA ARG A 264 4.69 17.53 15.93
C ARG A 264 3.89 18.22 14.83
N ARG A 265 4.33 19.40 14.39
CA ARG A 265 3.78 20.09 13.21
C ARG A 265 4.74 20.02 12.04
N PRO A 266 4.26 20.06 10.78
CA PRO A 266 5.10 20.31 9.61
C PRO A 266 5.96 21.56 9.81
N VAL A 267 7.25 21.48 9.50
CA VAL A 267 8.16 22.61 9.71
C VAL A 267 8.00 23.59 8.56
N MET A 268 7.17 24.60 8.78
CA MET A 268 7.15 25.80 7.93
C MET A 268 8.50 26.53 8.06
N PRO A 269 9.31 26.68 7.00
CA PRO A 269 10.40 27.64 7.01
C PRO A 269 9.76 29.02 7.12
N ALA A 270 9.96 29.67 8.26
CA ALA A 270 9.41 31.00 8.49
C ALA A 270 9.89 31.93 7.36
N LYS A 271 8.95 32.42 6.54
CA LYS A 271 9.24 33.52 5.62
C LYS A 271 9.68 34.70 6.49
N ALA A 272 10.99 34.95 6.49
CA ALA A 272 11.57 36.10 7.16
C ALA A 272 11.05 37.38 6.49
N THR A 273 9.94 37.90 7.02
CA THR A 273 9.44 39.22 6.69
C THR A 273 10.48 40.24 7.17
N LYS A 274 11.39 40.61 6.27
CA LYS A 274 12.29 41.74 6.45
C LYS A 274 11.46 43.01 6.59
N HIS A 275 11.02 43.30 7.81
CA HIS A 275 10.69 44.65 8.23
C HIS A 275 11.99 45.46 8.22
N ARG A 276 12.31 45.99 7.03
CA ARG A 276 13.36 46.98 6.82
C ARG A 276 12.88 48.29 7.45
N ALA A 277 12.98 48.37 8.78
CA ALA A 277 12.95 49.64 9.47
C ALA A 277 14.16 50.45 8.99
N ALA A 278 13.91 51.53 8.27
CA ALA A 278 14.95 52.43 7.84
C ALA A 278 15.25 53.42 8.97
N SER A 279 16.47 53.38 9.50
CA SER A 279 17.05 54.47 10.27
C SER A 279 18.46 54.72 9.75
N SER A 280 18.69 55.97 9.34
CA SER A 280 19.97 56.42 8.79
C SER A 280 20.80 57.11 9.86
N ALA A 281 22.09 56.79 9.93
CA ALA A 281 23.12 57.65 10.51
C ALA A 281 24.48 57.27 9.91
N ALA A 282 25.23 58.26 9.44
CA ALA A 282 26.57 58.08 8.85
C ALA A 282 27.68 58.17 9.94
N PRO A 283 28.91 57.70 9.66
CA PRO A 283 29.96 57.53 10.67
C PRO A 283 30.98 58.71 10.74
N PRO A 284 31.75 58.83 11.84
CA PRO A 284 32.97 59.63 11.89
C PRO A 284 34.26 58.82 11.58
N PRO A 285 35.41 59.44 11.25
CA PRO A 285 36.50 58.74 10.55
C PRO A 285 37.92 58.75 11.20
N ARG A 286 38.71 57.71 10.84
CA ARG A 286 40.18 57.66 10.61
C ARG A 286 41.21 57.92 11.75
N GLY A 287 42.11 56.92 11.90
CA GLY A 287 43.52 57.02 12.35
C GLY A 287 44.13 55.61 12.48
N LYS A 288 44.85 55.06 11.49
CA LYS A 288 46.28 55.20 11.10
C LYS A 288 47.20 54.11 11.73
N GLN A 289 47.90 53.36 10.86
CA GLN A 289 49.15 52.58 11.09
C GLN A 289 49.07 51.37 12.05
N GLU A 290 49.85 50.27 11.93
CA GLU A 290 50.91 49.85 10.98
C GLU A 290 50.92 48.30 10.82
N ALA A 291 51.84 47.72 10.05
CA ALA A 291 51.92 46.28 9.72
C ALA A 291 53.21 45.58 10.30
N PRO A 292 53.56 44.32 9.95
CA PRO A 292 54.02 43.28 10.90
C PRO A 292 55.56 43.20 11.10
N PRO A 293 56.09 42.21 11.86
CA PRO A 293 56.61 41.00 11.19
C PRO A 293 56.49 39.67 12.00
N VAL A 294 57.27 38.65 11.61
CA VAL A 294 57.13 37.20 11.87
C VAL A 294 58.32 36.61 12.67
N GLY A 295 58.08 35.53 13.44
CA GLY A 295 59.11 34.56 13.91
C GLY A 295 59.64 34.75 15.34
N THR A 296 60.29 33.78 16.04
CA THR A 296 60.59 32.34 15.81
C THR A 296 61.12 31.72 17.13
N ALA A 297 60.87 30.42 17.41
CA ALA A 297 61.56 29.57 18.43
C ALA A 297 61.46 29.97 19.94
N ALA A 298 61.71 29.13 20.96
CA ALA A 298 61.70 27.65 21.14
C ALA A 298 61.67 27.33 22.68
N SER A 299 61.59 26.03 23.03
CA SER A 299 61.79 25.32 24.34
C SER A 299 62.45 26.08 25.52
N SER A 300 62.28 25.79 26.82
CA SER A 300 62.20 24.52 27.61
C SER A 300 62.15 24.88 29.13
N SER A 301 61.86 24.05 30.15
CA SER A 301 61.15 22.75 30.33
C SER A 301 61.25 22.34 31.82
N SER A 302 60.23 21.70 32.44
CA SER A 302 60.41 21.09 33.79
C SER A 302 59.48 19.90 34.08
N ASP A 303 60.01 18.70 33.83
CA ASP A 303 59.63 17.40 34.41
C ASP A 303 60.22 17.27 35.86
N PRO A 304 60.00 16.21 36.69
CA PRO A 304 59.86 14.79 36.29
C PRO A 304 58.90 13.87 37.09
N SER A 305 58.92 12.59 36.68
CA SER A 305 58.09 11.45 37.11
C SER A 305 58.87 10.37 37.91
N ALA A 306 58.19 9.59 38.77
CA ALA A 306 58.67 8.34 39.43
C ALA A 306 57.58 7.75 40.40
N THR A 307 57.31 6.44 40.61
CA THR A 307 57.54 5.18 39.85
C THR A 307 56.61 4.04 40.38
N THR A 308 56.07 3.17 39.51
CA THR A 308 55.66 1.73 39.67
C THR A 308 55.05 1.12 40.96
N ALA A 309 53.98 0.31 40.79
CA ALA A 309 53.84 -1.03 41.41
C ALA A 309 52.85 -2.00 40.68
N THR A 310 53.39 -3.09 40.12
CA THR A 310 52.86 -4.45 39.82
C THR A 310 51.36 -4.85 39.73
N LYS A 311 51.03 -5.41 38.55
CA LYS A 311 50.00 -6.39 38.09
C LYS A 311 49.55 -7.52 39.05
N ARG A 312 48.23 -7.88 39.10
CA ARG A 312 47.65 -9.25 38.85
C ARG A 312 46.09 -9.37 38.87
N VAL A 313 45.48 -9.78 37.73
CA VAL A 313 44.28 -10.66 37.50
C VAL A 313 42.84 -10.24 37.92
N GLU A 314 41.88 -10.47 36.99
CA GLU A 314 40.40 -10.62 37.09
C GLU A 314 39.57 -9.55 37.84
N THR A 315 38.36 -9.13 37.42
CA THR A 315 37.46 -9.47 36.30
C THR A 315 36.81 -8.19 35.77
N ALA A 316 36.52 -8.09 34.47
CA ALA A 316 35.87 -6.91 33.87
C ALA A 316 34.54 -7.28 33.19
N ALA A 317 33.43 -7.09 33.90
CA ALA A 317 32.11 -7.04 33.30
C ALA A 317 31.98 -5.71 32.54
N ALA A 318 32.24 -5.72 31.23
CA ALA A 318 32.16 -4.54 30.38
C ALA A 318 30.70 -4.18 30.05
N ALA A 319 30.36 -2.90 30.19
CA ALA A 319 29.05 -2.37 29.86
C ALA A 319 28.71 -2.55 28.36
N VAL A 320 27.46 -2.94 28.08
CA VAL A 320 26.97 -3.16 26.72
C VAL A 320 26.74 -1.82 26.01
N ALA A 321 27.56 -1.54 25.00
CA ALA A 321 27.32 -0.48 24.03
C ALA A 321 26.30 -0.94 22.96
N PRO A 322 25.53 -0.03 22.34
CA PRO A 322 24.52 -0.40 21.34
C PRO A 322 25.14 -0.93 20.03
N PRO A 323 24.55 -1.96 19.40
CA PRO A 323 25.13 -2.60 18.22
C PRO A 323 25.00 -1.73 16.96
N THR A 324 26.12 -1.17 16.51
CA THR A 324 26.21 -0.46 15.22
C THR A 324 26.27 -1.49 14.08
N CYS A 325 25.13 -1.78 13.44
CA CYS A 325 25.02 -2.76 12.36
C CYS A 325 25.51 -2.26 10.99
N GLU A 326 26.76 -1.78 10.91
CA GLU A 326 27.55 -1.71 9.67
C GLU A 326 28.92 -2.37 9.89
N MET A 327 28.94 -3.70 9.78
CA MET A 327 30.21 -4.42 9.65
C MET A 327 30.63 -4.46 8.18
N ALA A 328 31.44 -3.49 7.80
CA ALA A 328 32.19 -3.55 6.54
C ALA A 328 32.98 -4.87 6.46
N PRO A 329 33.13 -5.48 5.27
CA PRO A 329 33.92 -6.69 5.08
C PRO A 329 35.39 -6.44 5.47
N GLY A 330 36.06 -7.48 5.97
CA GLY A 330 37.51 -7.40 6.16
C GLY A 330 38.24 -7.18 4.83
N PRO A 331 39.40 -6.50 4.81
CA PRO A 331 40.16 -6.30 3.58
C PRO A 331 40.56 -7.66 2.96
N GLY A 332 40.00 -7.95 1.78
CA GLY A 332 40.20 -9.22 1.06
C GLY A 332 39.14 -10.30 1.30
N GLU A 333 38.13 -10.07 2.14
CA GLU A 333 37.06 -11.04 2.37
C GLU A 333 36.09 -11.09 1.18
N LYS A 334 35.71 -12.29 0.73
CA LYS A 334 34.62 -12.47 -0.23
C LYS A 334 33.32 -11.91 0.37
N LEU A 335 32.57 -11.14 -0.41
CA LEU A 335 31.27 -10.60 0.00
C LEU A 335 30.13 -11.57 -0.31
N CYS A 336 29.24 -11.81 0.64
CA CYS A 336 27.93 -12.38 0.43
C CYS A 336 26.86 -11.27 0.45
N LYS A 337 26.23 -11.00 -0.69
CA LYS A 337 25.08 -10.10 -0.80
C LYS A 337 23.81 -10.92 -0.98
N LEU A 338 22.80 -10.66 -0.15
CA LEU A 338 21.53 -11.41 -0.13
C LEU A 338 20.33 -10.48 0.08
N ARG A 339 19.13 -11.00 -0.18
CA ARG A 339 17.86 -10.31 0.05
C ARG A 339 17.11 -10.97 1.21
N VAL A 340 16.73 -10.19 2.22
CA VAL A 340 15.85 -10.62 3.31
C VAL A 340 14.44 -10.13 3.04
N ARG A 341 13.48 -11.04 2.88
CA ARG A 341 12.04 -10.73 2.89
C ARG A 341 11.53 -10.79 4.33
N LEU A 342 11.01 -9.69 4.81
CA LEU A 342 10.42 -9.55 6.14
C LEU A 342 8.94 -9.98 6.15
N PRO A 343 8.34 -10.27 7.32
CA PRO A 343 6.94 -10.69 7.44
C PRO A 343 5.95 -9.58 7.04
N ASP A 344 6.40 -8.33 7.02
CA ASP A 344 5.63 -7.16 6.57
C ASP A 344 5.73 -6.90 5.06
N GLY A 345 6.31 -7.84 4.30
CA GLY A 345 6.49 -7.76 2.85
C GLY A 345 7.71 -6.97 2.39
N ARG A 346 8.42 -6.25 3.27
CA ARG A 346 9.64 -5.50 2.88
C ARG A 346 10.74 -6.46 2.43
N ALA A 347 11.44 -6.11 1.34
CA ALA A 347 12.61 -6.81 0.86
C ALA A 347 13.89 -5.97 1.07
N LEU A 348 14.67 -6.29 2.09
CA LEU A 348 15.90 -5.57 2.44
C LEU A 348 17.12 -6.28 1.83
N THR A 349 17.96 -5.54 1.10
CA THR A 349 19.22 -6.09 0.56
C THR A 349 20.34 -5.80 1.54
N LYS A 350 21.09 -6.83 1.95
CA LYS A 350 22.21 -6.73 2.89
C LYS A 350 23.45 -7.42 2.36
N GLN A 351 24.59 -7.03 2.91
CA GLN A 351 25.91 -7.53 2.55
C GLN A 351 26.62 -7.97 3.84
N PHE A 352 27.25 -9.13 3.79
CA PHE A 352 28.00 -9.73 4.89
C PHE A 352 29.32 -10.30 4.34
N GLY A 353 30.30 -10.49 5.20
CA GLY A 353 31.48 -11.30 4.86
C GLY A 353 31.08 -12.77 4.67
N ALA A 354 31.48 -13.39 3.55
CA ALA A 354 31.03 -14.72 3.19
C ALA A 354 31.48 -15.81 4.17
N GLN A 355 32.65 -15.61 4.81
CA GLN A 355 33.24 -16.55 5.76
C GLN A 355 32.72 -16.36 7.19
N ARG A 356 31.84 -15.38 7.43
CA ARG A 356 31.26 -15.11 8.74
C ARG A 356 30.05 -16.00 9.00
N GLY A 357 29.86 -16.40 10.25
CA GLY A 357 28.65 -17.11 10.68
C GLY A 357 27.37 -16.28 10.46
N VAL A 358 26.28 -16.96 10.10
CA VAL A 358 24.97 -16.31 9.85
C VAL A 358 24.32 -15.71 11.10
N ALA A 359 24.90 -15.83 12.29
CA ALA A 359 24.55 -15.06 13.49
C ALA A 359 24.40 -13.55 13.21
N ALA A 360 25.22 -12.99 12.31
CA ALA A 360 25.10 -11.59 11.89
C ALA A 360 23.79 -11.29 11.13
N LEU A 361 23.28 -12.26 10.36
CA LEU A 361 21.98 -12.18 9.71
C LEU A 361 20.85 -12.25 10.74
N PHE A 362 20.93 -13.16 11.72
CA PHE A 362 19.96 -13.23 12.82
C PHE A 362 19.94 -11.96 13.68
N ALA A 363 21.10 -11.39 14.01
CA ALA A 363 21.20 -10.12 14.73
C ALA A 363 20.58 -8.95 13.95
N PHE A 364 20.85 -8.85 12.64
CA PHE A 364 20.19 -7.88 11.77
C PHE A 364 18.66 -8.08 11.75
N CYS A 365 18.21 -9.32 11.59
CA CYS A 365 16.79 -9.67 11.59
C CYS A 365 16.07 -9.30 12.90
N ARG A 366 16.71 -9.53 14.06
CA ARG A 366 16.23 -9.11 15.40
C ARG A 366 16.14 -7.58 15.55
N SER A 367 16.85 -6.80 14.74
CA SER A 367 16.75 -5.32 14.75
C SER A 367 15.62 -4.76 13.87
N GLU A 368 15.02 -5.58 13.00
CA GLU A 368 13.90 -5.19 12.13
C GLU A 368 12.54 -5.74 12.61
N GLU A 369 12.55 -6.82 13.41
CA GLU A 369 11.37 -7.51 13.92
C GLU A 369 11.63 -8.04 15.35
N GLU A 370 10.83 -7.56 16.30
CA GLU A 370 10.96 -7.90 17.75
C GLU A 370 10.27 -9.22 18.10
N ARG A 371 9.33 -9.68 17.27
CA ARG A 371 8.60 -10.95 17.46
C ARG A 371 9.50 -12.15 17.14
N PRO A 372 9.29 -13.31 17.79
CA PRO A 372 10.09 -14.50 17.50
C PRO A 372 9.87 -14.97 16.05
N PHE A 373 10.97 -15.29 15.36
CA PHE A 373 10.97 -15.65 13.94
C PHE A 373 11.92 -16.80 13.64
N ARG A 374 11.72 -17.42 12.47
CA ARG A 374 12.63 -18.36 11.83
C ARG A 374 13.05 -17.81 10.46
N LEU A 375 14.30 -18.04 10.08
CA LEU A 375 14.81 -17.70 8.75
C LEU A 375 14.73 -18.94 7.86
N MET A 376 14.11 -18.78 6.70
CA MET A 376 13.88 -19.82 5.70
C MET A 376 14.58 -19.45 4.41
N ARG A 377 15.13 -20.43 3.69
CA ARG A 377 15.67 -20.29 2.34
C ARG A 377 14.95 -21.22 1.39
N LEU A 378 14.92 -20.86 0.10
CA LEU A 378 14.55 -21.83 -0.93
C LEU A 378 15.73 -22.77 -1.19
N ALA A 379 15.50 -24.08 -1.14
CA ALA A 379 16.46 -25.10 -1.56
C ALA A 379 16.36 -25.36 -3.07
N ALA A 380 17.38 -25.99 -3.66
CA ALA A 380 17.41 -26.28 -5.10
C ALA A 380 16.25 -27.20 -5.58
N GLY A 381 15.63 -27.96 -4.67
CA GLY A 381 14.43 -28.77 -4.93
C GLY A 381 13.09 -28.05 -4.68
N GLY A 382 13.07 -26.71 -4.56
CA GLY A 382 11.85 -25.93 -4.36
C GLY A 382 11.26 -25.97 -2.94
N SER A 383 11.77 -26.81 -2.05
CA SER A 383 11.38 -26.85 -0.64
C SER A 383 11.95 -25.66 0.14
N MET A 384 11.19 -25.19 1.15
CA MET A 384 11.65 -24.16 2.08
C MET A 384 12.40 -24.82 3.25
N GLN A 385 13.69 -24.55 3.35
CA GLN A 385 14.57 -25.08 4.40
C GLN A 385 14.83 -24.00 5.46
N GLN A 386 14.73 -24.36 6.74
CA GLN A 386 15.11 -23.45 7.83
C GLN A 386 16.64 -23.31 7.89
N ILE A 387 17.12 -22.07 8.01
CA ILE A 387 18.50 -21.76 8.41
C ILE A 387 18.55 -21.97 9.93
N GLY A 388 19.23 -23.04 10.38
CA GLY A 388 19.16 -23.51 11.77
C GLY A 388 20.35 -23.11 12.65
N ASP A 389 21.58 -23.34 12.18
CA ASP A 389 22.80 -23.08 12.96
C ASP A 389 23.34 -21.67 12.66
N GLU A 390 23.40 -20.83 13.71
CA GLU A 390 23.91 -19.46 13.61
C GLU A 390 25.43 -19.39 13.33
N ASN A 391 26.18 -20.48 13.55
CA ASN A 391 27.64 -20.50 13.40
C ASN A 391 28.11 -20.84 11.97
N VAL A 392 27.26 -21.47 11.14
CA VAL A 392 27.61 -21.84 9.76
C VAL A 392 27.79 -20.59 8.90
N SER A 393 28.76 -20.60 7.99
CA SER A 393 29.08 -19.41 7.19
C SER A 393 28.05 -19.14 6.09
N PHE A 394 28.04 -17.90 5.58
CA PHE A 394 27.22 -17.54 4.42
C PHE A 394 27.65 -18.28 3.13
N ASP A 395 28.94 -18.65 3.00
CA ASP A 395 29.50 -19.38 1.85
C ASP A 395 29.08 -20.86 1.90
N ASP A 396 29.17 -21.51 3.07
CA ASP A 396 28.72 -22.91 3.29
C ASP A 396 27.22 -23.08 3.03
N LEU A 397 26.42 -22.08 3.43
CA LEU A 397 25.00 -22.03 3.13
C LEU A 397 24.71 -21.53 1.70
N GLY A 398 25.70 -21.13 0.91
CA GLY A 398 25.51 -20.66 -0.46
C GLY A 398 24.51 -19.51 -0.58
N LEU A 399 24.50 -18.58 0.39
CA LEU A 399 23.48 -17.52 0.49
C LEU A 399 23.70 -16.34 -0.47
N HIS A 400 24.79 -16.34 -1.24
CA HIS A 400 25.10 -15.29 -2.20
C HIS A 400 24.02 -15.19 -3.30
N MET A 401 23.51 -13.97 -3.55
CA MET A 401 22.33 -13.65 -4.39
C MET A 401 21.01 -14.33 -3.97
N SER A 402 20.98 -15.07 -2.86
CA SER A 402 19.78 -15.76 -2.40
C SER A 402 18.72 -14.80 -1.85
N THR A 403 17.48 -15.27 -1.80
CA THR A 403 16.43 -14.66 -0.99
C THR A 403 16.17 -15.52 0.26
N VAL A 404 16.37 -14.92 1.42
CA VAL A 404 16.01 -15.45 2.74
C VAL A 404 14.67 -14.84 3.14
N PHE A 405 13.79 -15.64 3.71
CA PHE A 405 12.45 -15.25 4.15
C PHE A 405 12.41 -15.34 5.67
N MET A 406 11.98 -14.27 6.32
CA MET A 406 11.66 -14.27 7.75
C MET A 406 10.20 -14.70 7.91
N VAL A 407 9.99 -15.77 8.68
CA VAL A 407 8.66 -16.30 9.00
C VAL A 407 8.48 -16.19 10.51
N LEU A 408 7.42 -15.50 10.94
CA LEU A 408 7.09 -15.39 12.37
C LEU A 408 6.75 -16.77 12.93
N SER A 409 7.31 -17.10 14.09
CA SER A 409 6.87 -18.26 14.85
C SER A 409 5.75 -17.86 15.77
N TRP A 410 4.60 -18.51 15.64
CA TRP A 410 3.53 -18.48 16.62
C TRP A 410 4.04 -19.14 17.91
N SER A 411 3.73 -18.51 19.05
CA SER A 411 3.99 -19.05 20.39
C SER A 411 2.72 -19.63 21.00
#